data_AF-A0A150GDE3-F1
#
_entry.id   AF-A0A150GDE3-F1
#
_cell.length_a   1.000
_cell.length_b   1.000
_cell.length_c   1.000
_cell.angle_alpha   90.00
_cell.angle_beta   90.00
_cell.angle_gamma   90.00
#
_symmetry.space_group_name_H-M   'P 1'
#
loop_
_entity.id
_entity.type
_entity.pdbx_description
1 polymer ?
#
loop_
_entity_poly.entity_id
_entity_poly.type
_entity_poly.pdbx_seq_one_letter_code
_entity_poly.pdbx_strand_id
1 'polypeptide(L)'
;MECVSFALIVDDIVLPNGETNLEALGGGGGQALFGYQLVTGQEVTVGLCAGVGPDLPQKCTVWRVPGDPCERMYDMMDRFGPLEALPPRFQSCPNYHLGVHPQQPPLGFMQALRSAAHRNGGFLSVESYAEAEDAIRPERVLELLRRCDVFSPNDQEARSLVGPGNPEELALRLLSLSPPGGADVVAVPAVADTRVVDVTGCGNAFCGGFLAALYRGGRAVGKGTDPRPNNDVSGSDGGGSPAAGPPSWLGRSDLATAGAWGCVAASFMAEERGVPLTPIPQLQEAARRRLLELLPRVRALELSLAPRAPHDDDERPDAAASGPGNLRCSVQ
;
A
#
# COMPACT_ATOMS: atom_id res chain seq x y z
N MET A 1 13.53 8.18 -4.58
CA MET A 1 12.64 7.71 -3.50
C MET A 1 11.43 7.09 -4.15
N GLU A 2 11.08 5.85 -3.80
CA GLU A 2 9.99 5.11 -4.48
C GLU A 2 8.69 5.02 -3.68
N CYS A 3 8.74 5.13 -2.34
CA CYS A 3 7.54 5.12 -1.51
C CYS A 3 7.68 6.09 -0.35
N VAL A 4 6.60 6.80 -0.02
CA VAL A 4 6.43 7.54 1.23
C VAL A 4 5.27 6.95 2.01
N SER A 5 5.50 6.68 3.29
CA SER A 5 4.45 6.22 4.21
C SER A 5 4.26 7.21 5.37
N PHE A 6 3.08 7.18 5.97
CA PHE A 6 2.67 8.14 7.01
C PHE A 6 2.38 7.44 8.35
N ALA A 7 2.42 8.24 9.42
CA ALA A 7 2.19 7.85 10.81
C ALA A 7 3.35 7.06 11.45
N LEU A 8 3.70 7.48 12.66
CA LEU A 8 4.61 6.82 13.58
C LEU A 8 3.96 6.94 14.95
N ILE A 9 3.88 5.83 15.67
CA ILE A 9 3.55 5.83 17.10
C ILE A 9 4.61 5.03 17.87
N VAL A 10 4.55 5.12 19.18
CA VAL A 10 5.37 4.34 20.10
C VAL A 10 4.41 3.44 20.86
N ASP A 11 4.53 2.13 20.64
CA ASP A 11 3.61 1.13 21.19
C ASP A 11 4.21 0.43 22.40
N ASP A 12 3.36 0.20 23.40
CA ASP A 12 3.65 -0.74 24.50
C ASP A 12 2.88 -2.03 24.23
N ILE A 13 3.57 -3.05 23.75
CA ILE A 13 2.95 -4.32 23.35
C ILE A 13 2.93 -5.25 24.56
N VAL A 14 1.74 -5.74 24.92
CA VAL A 14 1.54 -6.74 25.97
C VAL A 14 0.97 -8.02 25.35
N LEU A 15 1.73 -9.10 25.43
CA LEU A 15 1.34 -10.39 24.86
C LEU A 15 0.43 -11.18 25.83
N PRO A 16 -0.37 -12.15 25.35
CA PRO A 16 -1.24 -12.96 26.20
C PRO A 16 -0.53 -13.75 27.30
N ASN A 17 0.77 -14.02 27.12
CA ASN A 17 1.62 -14.68 28.12
C ASN A 17 2.16 -13.72 29.20
N GLY A 18 1.78 -12.43 29.15
CA GLY A 18 2.20 -11.39 30.09
C GLY A 18 3.55 -10.74 29.77
N GLU A 19 4.24 -11.18 28.71
CA GLU A 19 5.47 -10.54 28.28
C GLU A 19 5.20 -9.18 27.63
N THR A 20 6.09 -8.22 27.88
CA THR A 20 5.94 -6.85 27.39
C THR A 20 7.08 -6.48 26.44
N ASN A 21 6.77 -5.73 25.38
CA ASN A 21 7.73 -5.02 24.54
C ASN A 21 7.39 -3.53 24.56
N LEU A 22 8.05 -2.79 25.44
CA LEU A 22 7.76 -1.39 25.70
C LEU A 22 8.47 -0.48 24.70
N GLU A 23 7.83 0.64 24.40
CA GLU A 23 8.25 1.69 23.48
C GLU A 23 8.68 1.16 22.09
N ALA A 24 8.02 0.10 21.62
CA ALA A 24 8.24 -0.45 20.29
C ALA A 24 7.89 0.59 19.22
N LEU A 25 8.64 0.58 18.11
CA LEU A 25 8.27 1.38 16.96
C LEU A 25 6.95 0.85 16.39
N GLY A 26 5.94 1.69 16.46
CA GLY A 26 4.59 1.39 15.99
C GLY A 26 4.13 2.29 14.86
N GLY A 27 2.90 2.07 14.45
CA GLY A 27 2.21 2.87 13.45
C GLY A 27 2.47 2.37 12.04
N GLY A 28 1.48 2.57 11.19
CA GLY A 28 1.47 1.94 9.87
C GLY A 28 2.63 2.35 8.96
N GLY A 29 3.17 3.55 9.17
CA GLY A 29 4.27 4.11 8.40
C GLY A 29 5.49 3.20 8.34
N GLY A 30 6.12 2.95 9.48
CA GLY A 30 7.34 2.13 9.55
C GLY A 30 7.11 0.68 9.14
N GLN A 31 5.97 0.11 9.54
CA GLN A 31 5.59 -1.28 9.25
C GLN A 31 5.36 -1.51 7.74
N ALA A 32 4.70 -0.59 7.05
CA ALA A 32 4.53 -0.65 5.60
C ALA A 32 5.86 -0.44 4.87
N LEU A 33 6.72 0.46 5.34
CA LEU A 33 8.04 0.65 4.73
C LEU A 33 8.95 -0.58 4.90
N PHE A 34 8.85 -1.30 6.01
CA PHE A 34 9.50 -2.61 6.16
C PHE A 34 9.04 -3.58 5.06
N GLY A 35 7.72 -3.75 4.89
CA GLY A 35 7.17 -4.63 3.86
C GLY A 35 7.60 -4.23 2.44
N TYR A 36 7.58 -2.93 2.15
CA TYR A 36 8.04 -2.40 0.87
C TYR A 36 9.53 -2.72 0.65
N GLN A 37 10.38 -2.49 1.65
CA GLN A 37 11.81 -2.75 1.55
C GLN A 37 12.15 -4.24 1.47
N LEU A 38 11.34 -5.12 2.06
CA LEU A 38 11.52 -6.56 1.93
C LEU A 38 11.38 -7.01 0.47
N VAL A 39 10.47 -6.40 -0.30
CA VAL A 39 10.32 -6.72 -1.74
C VAL A 39 11.45 -6.12 -2.56
N THR A 40 11.91 -4.92 -2.23
CA THR A 40 12.93 -4.22 -3.01
C THR A 40 14.36 -4.56 -2.63
N GLY A 41 14.56 -5.30 -1.54
CA GLY A 41 15.89 -5.66 -1.04
C GLY A 41 16.74 -4.46 -0.60
N GLN A 42 16.11 -3.36 -0.18
CA GLN A 42 16.81 -2.09 0.13
C GLN A 42 17.56 -1.45 -1.05
N GLU A 43 17.25 -1.82 -2.29
CA GLU A 43 17.83 -1.20 -3.49
C GLU A 43 17.32 0.22 -3.75
N VAL A 44 16.30 0.68 -3.01
CA VAL A 44 15.67 1.99 -3.19
C VAL A 44 15.45 2.72 -1.89
N THR A 45 15.39 4.05 -2.00
CA THR A 45 15.04 4.91 -0.88
C THR A 45 13.53 4.96 -0.67
N VAL A 46 13.11 4.84 0.57
CA VAL A 46 11.75 5.12 1.04
C VAL A 46 11.76 6.29 2.03
N GLY A 47 10.62 6.94 2.24
CA GLY A 47 10.47 8.06 3.17
C GLY A 47 9.37 7.78 4.21
N LEU A 48 9.63 8.13 5.46
CA LEU A 48 8.63 8.13 6.52
C LEU A 48 8.27 9.58 6.87
N CYS A 49 6.98 9.90 6.88
CA CYS A 49 6.47 11.20 7.26
C CYS A 49 5.59 11.08 8.52
N ALA A 50 6.11 11.52 9.67
CA ALA A 50 5.36 11.61 10.93
C ALA A 50 5.86 12.75 11.85
N GLY A 51 4.96 13.41 12.57
CA GLY A 51 5.32 14.27 13.70
C GLY A 51 5.68 13.42 14.92
N VAL A 52 6.79 13.70 15.60
CA VAL A 52 7.36 12.82 16.66
C VAL A 52 7.96 13.57 17.85
N GLY A 53 7.33 13.62 19.02
CA GLY A 53 7.73 14.53 20.12
C GLY A 53 9.24 14.53 20.47
N PRO A 54 9.75 15.56 21.16
CA PRO A 54 11.17 15.61 21.57
C PRO A 54 11.58 14.42 22.45
N ASP A 55 10.61 13.69 22.98
CA ASP A 55 10.69 12.47 23.76
C ASP A 55 10.69 11.16 22.92
N LEU A 56 10.73 11.23 21.58
CA LEU A 56 10.81 10.04 20.73
C LEU A 56 11.99 9.15 21.15
N PRO A 57 11.75 7.88 21.55
CA PRO A 57 12.82 6.98 21.98
C PRO A 57 13.86 6.78 20.88
N GLN A 58 15.15 6.75 21.25
CA GLN A 58 16.24 6.62 20.29
C GLN A 58 16.11 5.37 19.40
N LYS A 59 15.59 4.26 19.95
CA LYS A 59 15.34 3.02 19.19
C LYS A 59 14.28 3.17 18.08
N CYS A 60 13.41 4.18 18.16
CA CYS A 60 12.44 4.51 17.11
C CYS A 60 13.03 5.44 16.03
N THR A 61 14.26 5.91 16.17
CA THR A 61 14.89 6.84 15.21
C THR A 61 15.53 6.18 13.99
N VAL A 62 15.53 4.84 13.94
CA VAL A 62 16.22 4.00 12.93
C VAL A 62 15.78 4.30 11.48
N TRP A 63 14.59 4.87 11.29
CA TRP A 63 14.02 5.20 9.98
C TRP A 63 14.12 6.68 9.61
N ARG A 64 14.86 7.48 10.38
CA ARG A 64 15.10 8.89 10.06
C ARG A 64 16.27 9.03 9.08
N VAL A 65 16.10 9.88 8.07
CA VAL A 65 17.24 10.38 7.28
C VAL A 65 17.87 11.55 8.07
N PRO A 66 19.19 11.53 8.35
CA PRO A 66 19.88 12.66 8.98
C PRO A 66 19.68 13.96 8.17
N GLY A 67 19.36 15.06 8.86
CA GLY A 67 19.24 16.39 8.26
C GLY A 67 17.86 16.78 7.73
N ASP A 68 16.80 16.00 7.99
CA ASP A 68 15.43 16.40 7.62
C ASP A 68 14.74 17.15 8.79
N PRO A 69 14.33 18.42 8.63
CA PRO A 69 13.78 19.24 9.70
C PRO A 69 12.33 18.84 10.04
N CYS A 70 12.15 17.76 10.81
CA CYS A 70 10.83 17.28 11.26
C CYS A 70 10.30 17.94 12.54
N GLU A 71 10.95 18.98 13.09
CA GLU A 71 10.48 19.63 14.33
C GLU A 71 9.19 20.45 14.15
N ARG A 72 8.77 20.75 12.91
CA ARG A 72 7.53 21.49 12.60
C ARG A 72 6.31 20.61 12.26
N MET A 73 6.40 19.29 12.41
CA MET A 73 5.40 18.38 11.86
C MET A 73 4.25 18.00 12.84
N TYR A 74 4.25 18.49 14.09
CA TYR A 74 3.08 18.32 14.99
C TYR A 74 1.84 19.04 14.49
N ASP A 75 1.99 20.18 13.83
CA ASP A 75 0.85 20.92 13.24
C ASP A 75 0.28 20.21 12.00
N MET A 76 1.01 19.26 11.38
CA MET A 76 0.55 18.47 10.23
C MET A 76 -0.30 17.26 10.61
N MET A 77 -0.21 16.76 11.85
CA MET A 77 -0.99 15.58 12.26
C MET A 77 -2.37 15.92 12.81
N ASP A 78 -2.58 17.15 13.28
CA ASP A 78 -3.91 17.64 13.69
C ASP A 78 -4.78 18.01 12.47
N ARG A 79 -4.13 18.29 11.32
CA ARG A 79 -4.72 18.55 9.99
C ARG A 79 -3.68 18.16 8.96
N PHE A 80 -3.86 17.07 8.20
CA PHE A 80 -2.92 16.46 7.21
C PHE A 80 -2.16 17.41 6.25
N GLY A 81 -2.44 18.71 6.27
CA GLY A 81 -1.71 19.72 5.54
C GLY A 81 -1.94 19.62 4.04
N PRO A 82 -1.62 20.68 3.29
CA PRO A 82 -1.52 20.57 1.85
C PRO A 82 -0.31 19.68 1.49
N LEU A 83 -0.34 18.99 0.34
CA LEU A 83 0.79 18.18 -0.17
C LEU A 83 2.09 18.99 -0.21
N GLU A 84 1.96 20.28 -0.48
CA GLU A 84 3.00 21.30 -0.56
C GLU A 84 3.76 21.50 0.76
N ALA A 85 3.19 21.08 1.90
CA ALA A 85 3.87 21.09 3.20
C ALA A 85 4.89 19.95 3.33
N LEU A 86 4.78 18.89 2.54
CA LEU A 86 5.77 17.80 2.54
C LEU A 86 7.10 18.27 1.93
N PRO A 87 8.25 17.67 2.32
CA PRO A 87 9.52 17.92 1.66
C PRO A 87 9.41 17.73 0.13
N PRO A 88 10.09 18.54 -0.69
CA PRO A 88 9.99 18.45 -2.17
C PRO A 88 10.24 17.05 -2.74
N ARG A 89 11.14 16.28 -2.10
CA ARG A 89 11.43 14.88 -2.47
C ARG A 89 10.28 13.91 -2.20
N PHE A 90 9.38 14.23 -1.27
CA PHE A 90 8.21 13.41 -0.97
C PHE A 90 7.08 13.72 -1.96
N GLN A 91 6.93 14.98 -2.38
CA GLN A 91 5.87 15.41 -3.31
C GLN A 91 5.95 14.75 -4.71
N SER A 92 7.16 14.34 -5.12
CA SER A 92 7.41 13.66 -6.40
C SER A 92 7.52 12.14 -6.27
N CYS A 93 7.13 11.57 -5.13
CA CYS A 93 7.18 10.14 -4.93
C CYS A 93 6.14 9.43 -5.83
N PRO A 94 6.50 8.30 -6.48
CA PRO A 94 5.53 7.55 -7.28
C PRO A 94 4.52 6.81 -6.42
N ASN A 95 4.86 6.40 -5.19
CA ASN A 95 3.95 5.63 -4.35
C ASN A 95 3.78 6.26 -2.98
N TYR A 96 2.54 6.23 -2.48
CA TYR A 96 2.21 6.63 -1.11
C TYR A 96 1.41 5.53 -0.43
N HIS A 97 1.63 5.35 0.88
CA HIS A 97 0.81 4.50 1.73
C HIS A 97 0.31 5.27 2.94
N LEU A 98 -0.99 5.23 3.20
CA LEU A 98 -1.65 6.01 4.26
C LEU A 98 -2.70 5.18 4.99
N GLY A 99 -2.58 5.08 6.32
CA GLY A 99 -3.66 4.62 7.19
C GLY A 99 -4.69 5.73 7.44
N VAL A 100 -5.98 5.40 7.38
CA VAL A 100 -7.09 6.36 7.61
C VAL A 100 -8.13 5.82 8.57
N HIS A 101 -8.80 6.72 9.29
CA HIS A 101 -10.04 6.37 9.98
C HIS A 101 -11.17 6.29 8.95
N PRO A 102 -11.97 5.21 8.90
CA PRO A 102 -12.97 5.04 7.85
C PRO A 102 -14.09 6.10 7.92
N GLN A 103 -14.43 6.61 9.10
CA GLN A 103 -15.46 7.65 9.26
C GLN A 103 -14.94 9.07 9.02
N GLN A 104 -13.64 9.32 9.15
CA GLN A 104 -13.03 10.65 9.05
C GLN A 104 -11.79 10.65 8.13
N PRO A 105 -11.89 10.12 6.89
CA PRO A 105 -10.74 10.08 6.00
C PRO A 105 -10.37 11.49 5.50
N PRO A 106 -9.08 11.82 5.38
CA PRO A 106 -8.62 13.12 4.87
C PRO A 106 -8.74 13.18 3.34
N LEU A 107 -9.97 13.18 2.80
CA LEU A 107 -10.27 13.00 1.37
C LEU A 107 -9.51 13.97 0.44
N GLY A 108 -9.35 15.22 0.86
CA GLY A 108 -8.61 16.23 0.08
C GLY A 108 -7.12 15.89 -0.05
N PHE A 109 -6.51 15.44 1.05
CA PHE A 109 -5.11 15.03 1.07
C PHE A 109 -4.90 13.72 0.30
N MET A 110 -5.79 12.74 0.46
CA MET A 110 -5.79 11.51 -0.34
C MET A 110 -5.82 11.81 -1.83
N GLN A 111 -6.69 12.73 -2.28
CA GLN A 111 -6.72 13.13 -3.69
C GLN A 111 -5.40 13.75 -4.14
N ALA A 112 -4.80 14.61 -3.31
CA ALA A 112 -3.54 15.27 -3.66
C ALA A 112 -2.41 14.24 -3.81
N LEU A 113 -2.29 13.29 -2.88
CA LEU A 113 -1.33 12.18 -2.94
C LEU A 113 -1.56 11.30 -4.17
N ARG A 114 -2.81 10.89 -4.43
CA ARG A 114 -3.17 10.08 -5.59
C ARG A 114 -2.81 10.76 -6.90
N SER A 115 -3.19 12.04 -7.05
CA SER A 115 -2.84 12.83 -8.23
C SER A 115 -1.31 12.96 -8.38
N ALA A 116 -0.56 13.11 -7.28
CA ALA A 116 0.90 13.16 -7.31
C ALA A 116 1.53 11.81 -7.71
N ALA A 117 1.03 10.70 -7.17
CA ALA A 117 1.47 9.36 -7.52
C ALA A 117 1.26 9.08 -9.02
N HIS A 118 0.08 9.41 -9.54
CA HIS A 118 -0.27 9.19 -10.95
C HIS A 118 0.62 9.98 -11.91
N ARG A 119 0.95 11.24 -11.57
CA ARG A 119 1.92 12.03 -12.35
C ARG A 119 3.30 11.38 -12.44
N ASN A 120 3.64 10.55 -11.46
CA ASN A 120 4.90 9.82 -11.39
C ASN A 120 4.75 8.31 -11.73
N GLY A 121 3.59 7.90 -12.25
CA GLY A 121 3.32 6.54 -12.70
C GLY A 121 3.22 5.48 -11.61
N GLY A 122 2.89 5.87 -10.37
CA GLY A 122 2.63 4.92 -9.28
C GLY A 122 1.25 5.09 -8.65
N PHE A 123 1.10 4.65 -7.41
CA PHE A 123 -0.20 4.42 -6.77
C PHE A 123 -0.32 5.03 -5.37
N LEU A 124 -1.57 5.33 -4.97
CA LEU A 124 -1.91 5.54 -3.56
C LEU A 124 -2.55 4.27 -2.97
N SER A 125 -1.88 3.70 -1.97
CA SER A 125 -2.39 2.61 -1.12
C SER A 125 -2.95 3.17 0.18
N VAL A 126 -4.14 2.70 0.57
CA VAL A 126 -4.83 3.12 1.77
C VAL A 126 -5.31 1.90 2.54
N GLU A 127 -5.11 1.92 3.85
CA GLU A 127 -5.73 0.97 4.78
C GLU A 127 -6.61 1.74 5.77
N SER A 128 -7.63 1.06 6.30
CA SER A 128 -8.24 1.45 7.57
C SER A 128 -7.34 0.98 8.72
N TYR A 129 -7.29 1.75 9.81
CA TYR A 129 -6.59 1.32 11.02
C TYR A 129 -7.53 1.01 12.19
N ALA A 130 -8.85 1.14 11.97
CA ALA A 130 -9.88 0.91 12.96
C ALA A 130 -11.19 0.52 12.28
N GLU A 131 -12.01 -0.25 13.00
CA GLU A 131 -13.42 -0.46 12.67
C GLU A 131 -14.18 0.88 12.71
N ALA A 132 -15.22 1.01 11.88
CA ALA A 132 -16.16 2.10 12.02
C ALA A 132 -17.00 1.91 13.29
N GLU A 133 -17.08 2.94 14.14
CA GLU A 133 -17.90 2.92 15.36
C GLU A 133 -19.40 2.91 15.04
N ASP A 134 -19.79 3.61 13.98
CA ASP A 134 -21.15 3.66 13.46
C ASP A 134 -21.24 3.08 12.06
N ALA A 135 -22.44 2.61 11.70
CA ALA A 135 -22.73 2.17 10.34
C ALA A 135 -22.44 3.29 9.33
N ILE A 136 -21.51 3.03 8.41
CA ILE A 136 -21.16 3.99 7.36
C ILE A 136 -22.12 3.84 6.19
N ARG A 137 -22.62 4.97 5.71
CA ARG A 137 -23.46 5.02 4.51
C ARG A 137 -22.66 4.58 3.26
N PRO A 138 -23.23 3.77 2.35
CA PRO A 138 -22.53 3.30 1.15
C PRO A 138 -21.88 4.41 0.31
N GLU A 139 -22.49 5.60 0.25
CA GLU A 139 -21.98 6.75 -0.49
C GLU A 139 -20.65 7.26 0.09
N ARG A 140 -20.48 7.16 1.41
CA ARG A 140 -19.25 7.55 2.11
C ARG A 140 -18.13 6.53 1.88
N VAL A 141 -18.46 5.25 1.83
CA VAL A 141 -17.51 4.19 1.43
C VAL A 141 -17.08 4.39 -0.02
N LEU A 142 -18.02 4.66 -0.93
CA LEU A 142 -17.73 5.00 -2.33
C LEU A 142 -16.82 6.23 -2.46
N GLU A 143 -17.05 7.28 -1.67
CA GLU A 143 -16.18 8.47 -1.66
C GLU A 143 -14.75 8.14 -1.22
N LEU A 144 -14.58 7.30 -0.20
CA LEU A 144 -13.27 6.81 0.23
C LEU A 144 -12.59 6.03 -0.90
N LEU A 145 -13.27 5.02 -1.45
CA LEU A 145 -12.74 4.13 -2.49
C LEU A 145 -12.34 4.88 -3.77
N ARG A 146 -13.04 5.96 -4.14
CA ARG A 146 -12.69 6.80 -5.30
C ARG A 146 -11.37 7.57 -5.14
N ARG A 147 -10.86 7.71 -3.91
CA ARG A 147 -9.68 8.52 -3.59
C ARG A 147 -8.40 7.71 -3.41
N CYS A 148 -8.43 6.40 -3.58
CA CYS A 148 -7.25 5.53 -3.55
C CYS A 148 -7.19 4.62 -4.79
N ASP A 149 -6.03 4.00 -5.02
CA ASP A 149 -5.85 2.98 -6.08
C ASP A 149 -5.82 1.57 -5.51
N VAL A 150 -5.35 1.44 -4.26
CA VAL A 150 -5.38 0.20 -3.48
C VAL A 150 -6.07 0.48 -2.15
N PHE A 151 -7.11 -0.28 -1.84
CA PHE A 151 -7.78 -0.26 -0.53
C PHE A 151 -7.62 -1.62 0.16
N SER A 152 -7.10 -1.59 1.39
CA SER A 152 -6.66 -2.78 2.12
C SER A 152 -7.25 -2.86 3.54
N PRO A 153 -8.56 -3.12 3.70
CA PRO A 153 -9.11 -3.40 5.02
C PRO A 153 -8.82 -4.85 5.44
N ASN A 154 -8.71 -5.08 6.75
CA ASN A 154 -8.86 -6.44 7.28
C ASN A 154 -10.34 -6.87 7.31
N ASP A 155 -10.60 -8.13 7.62
CA ASP A 155 -11.95 -8.68 7.74
C ASP A 155 -12.89 -7.88 8.67
N GLN A 156 -12.39 -7.41 9.81
CA GLN A 156 -13.19 -6.70 10.81
C GLN A 156 -13.56 -5.30 10.35
N GLU A 157 -12.59 -4.58 9.80
CA GLU A 157 -12.78 -3.28 9.17
C GLU A 157 -13.74 -3.39 8.00
N ALA A 158 -13.55 -4.37 7.10
CA ALA A 158 -14.45 -4.60 5.98
C ALA A 158 -15.89 -4.87 6.45
N ARG A 159 -16.09 -5.68 7.49
CA ARG A 159 -17.43 -5.90 8.10
C ARG A 159 -18.04 -4.60 8.63
N SER A 160 -17.24 -3.74 9.26
CA SER A 160 -17.72 -2.45 9.76
C SER A 160 -18.12 -1.48 8.63
N LEU A 161 -17.51 -1.61 7.45
CA LEU A 161 -17.77 -0.76 6.28
C LEU A 161 -18.98 -1.23 5.45
N VAL A 162 -19.11 -2.53 5.19
CA VAL A 162 -20.08 -3.09 4.23
C VAL A 162 -21.02 -4.15 4.83
N GLY A 163 -21.06 -4.23 6.16
CA GLY A 163 -21.89 -5.17 6.92
C GLY A 163 -21.29 -6.57 7.03
N PRO A 164 -21.90 -7.47 7.82
CA PRO A 164 -21.37 -8.81 8.06
C PRO A 164 -21.35 -9.66 6.79
N GLY A 165 -20.34 -10.52 6.66
CA GLY A 165 -20.20 -11.48 5.55
C GLY A 165 -18.94 -12.31 5.69
N ASN A 166 -18.78 -13.31 4.83
CA ASN A 166 -17.47 -13.96 4.64
C ASN A 166 -16.54 -13.09 3.77
N PRO A 167 -15.22 -13.36 3.69
CA PRO A 167 -14.28 -12.51 2.94
C PRO A 167 -14.67 -12.28 1.47
N GLU A 168 -15.23 -13.28 0.80
CA GLU A 168 -15.67 -13.17 -0.60
C GLU A 168 -16.87 -12.23 -0.75
N GLU A 169 -17.85 -12.32 0.17
CA GLU A 169 -19.00 -11.41 0.22
C GLU A 169 -18.58 -9.97 0.53
N LEU A 170 -17.63 -9.78 1.45
CA LEU A 170 -17.08 -8.47 1.80
C LEU A 170 -16.36 -7.84 0.61
N ALA A 171 -15.49 -8.60 -0.06
CA ALA A 171 -14.81 -8.18 -1.27
C ALA A 171 -15.81 -7.79 -2.38
N LEU A 172 -16.84 -8.62 -2.60
CA LEU A 172 -17.90 -8.32 -3.58
C LEU A 172 -18.64 -7.01 -3.29
N ARG A 173 -18.97 -6.74 -2.04
CA ARG A 173 -19.67 -5.49 -1.67
C ARG A 173 -18.76 -4.28 -1.86
N LEU A 174 -17.49 -4.35 -1.46
CA LEU A 174 -16.51 -3.29 -1.72
C LEU A 174 -16.32 -3.05 -3.23
N LEU A 175 -16.22 -4.11 -4.02
CA LEU A 175 -16.15 -4.04 -5.48
C LEU A 175 -17.43 -3.46 -6.10
N SER A 176 -18.61 -3.78 -5.56
CA SER A 176 -19.89 -3.23 -6.03
C SER A 176 -20.00 -1.71 -5.81
N LEU A 177 -19.27 -1.19 -4.82
CA LEU A 177 -19.11 0.24 -4.52
C LEU A 177 -17.91 0.85 -5.23
N SER A 178 -17.12 0.07 -5.98
CA SER A 178 -15.96 0.57 -6.72
C SER A 178 -16.38 1.12 -8.09
N PRO A 179 -15.57 2.00 -8.73
CA PRO A 179 -15.81 2.43 -10.10
C PRO A 179 -15.93 1.23 -11.07
N PRO A 180 -16.76 1.32 -12.12
CA PRO A 180 -17.03 0.20 -13.03
C PRO A 180 -15.76 -0.22 -13.80
N GLY A 181 -15.46 -1.52 -13.86
CA GLY A 181 -14.28 -2.02 -14.58
C GLY A 181 -13.94 -3.51 -14.51
N GLY A 182 -14.87 -4.38 -14.07
CA GLY A 182 -14.55 -5.77 -13.75
C GLY A 182 -13.63 -5.89 -12.52
N ALA A 183 -13.56 -7.08 -11.92
CA ALA A 183 -12.70 -7.30 -10.76
C ALA A 183 -12.02 -8.66 -10.88
N ASP A 184 -10.70 -8.65 -10.95
CA ASP A 184 -9.89 -9.84 -10.74
C ASP A 184 -9.80 -10.08 -9.24
N VAL A 185 -10.13 -11.30 -8.81
CA VAL A 185 -10.07 -11.68 -7.40
C VAL A 185 -9.06 -12.79 -7.26
N VAL A 186 -8.18 -12.66 -6.27
CA VAL A 186 -7.17 -13.65 -5.94
C VAL A 186 -7.28 -14.02 -4.46
N ALA A 187 -7.27 -15.31 -4.17
CA ALA A 187 -7.11 -15.85 -2.83
C ALA A 187 -5.66 -16.28 -2.64
N VAL A 188 -4.98 -15.62 -1.72
CA VAL A 188 -3.59 -15.95 -1.33
C VAL A 188 -3.65 -16.65 0.02
N PRO A 189 -3.17 -17.90 0.13
CA PRO A 189 -3.15 -18.58 1.42
C PRO A 189 -2.10 -17.98 2.35
N ALA A 190 -2.23 -18.23 3.65
CA ALA A 190 -1.17 -17.90 4.59
C ALA A 190 0.15 -18.62 4.23
N VAL A 191 1.28 -17.96 4.50
CA VAL A 191 2.62 -18.54 4.39
C VAL A 191 2.72 -19.68 5.42
N ALA A 192 3.03 -20.89 4.93
CA ALA A 192 3.20 -22.05 5.79
C ALA A 192 4.34 -21.82 6.80
N ASP A 193 4.23 -22.44 7.97
CA ASP A 193 5.25 -22.43 9.03
C ASP A 193 5.58 -21.04 9.61
N THR A 194 4.75 -20.03 9.37
CA THR A 194 4.86 -18.72 10.03
C THR A 194 4.73 -18.90 11.55
N ARG A 195 5.80 -18.62 12.30
CA ARG A 195 5.77 -18.70 13.76
C ARG A 195 5.24 -17.39 14.34
N VAL A 196 3.92 -17.30 14.52
CA VAL A 196 3.28 -16.09 15.05
C VAL A 196 3.74 -15.80 16.48
N VAL A 197 4.40 -14.67 16.67
CA VAL A 197 4.87 -14.11 17.95
C VAL A 197 4.06 -12.85 18.31
N ASP A 198 3.85 -11.97 17.33
CA ASP A 198 3.14 -10.69 17.49
C ASP A 198 2.47 -10.35 16.17
N VAL A 199 1.19 -9.97 16.19
CA VAL A 199 0.42 -9.64 14.97
C VAL A 199 0.47 -8.15 14.63
N THR A 200 1.05 -7.33 15.51
CA THR A 200 1.13 -5.89 15.37
C THR A 200 1.87 -5.52 14.09
N GLY A 201 1.18 -4.79 13.20
CA GLY A 201 1.76 -4.33 11.95
C GLY A 201 1.80 -5.33 10.80
N CYS A 202 1.30 -6.56 10.98
CA CYS A 202 1.23 -7.55 9.89
C CYS A 202 0.46 -7.02 8.68
N GLY A 203 -0.68 -6.36 8.89
CA GLY A 203 -1.47 -5.79 7.79
C GLY A 203 -0.75 -4.64 7.07
N ASN A 204 -0.07 -3.79 7.83
CA ASN A 204 0.77 -2.74 7.28
C ASN A 204 1.93 -3.29 6.45
N ALA A 205 2.64 -4.30 6.97
CA ALA A 205 3.69 -4.98 6.23
C ALA A 205 3.15 -5.62 4.94
N PHE A 206 1.96 -6.21 4.97
CA PHE A 206 1.27 -6.66 3.77
C PHE A 206 1.08 -5.52 2.78
N CYS A 207 0.50 -4.40 3.22
CA CYS A 207 0.22 -3.24 2.36
C CYS A 207 1.50 -2.75 1.66
N GLY A 208 2.60 -2.66 2.39
CA GLY A 208 3.90 -2.30 1.86
C GLY A 208 4.44 -3.28 0.81
N GLY A 209 4.41 -4.58 1.13
CA GLY A 209 4.88 -5.64 0.23
C GLY A 209 4.04 -5.72 -1.05
N PHE A 210 2.72 -5.63 -0.91
CA PHE A 210 1.78 -5.59 -2.01
C PHE A 210 2.06 -4.41 -2.95
N LEU A 211 2.18 -3.20 -2.40
CA LEU A 211 2.41 -1.97 -3.16
C LEU A 211 3.74 -2.01 -3.93
N ALA A 212 4.82 -2.47 -3.28
CA ALA A 212 6.14 -2.59 -3.92
C ALA A 212 6.12 -3.55 -5.10
N ALA A 213 5.53 -4.73 -4.91
CA ALA A 213 5.42 -5.75 -5.94
C ALA A 213 4.56 -5.25 -7.11
N LEU A 214 3.39 -4.69 -6.82
CA LEU A 214 2.47 -4.09 -7.79
C LEU A 214 3.15 -3.02 -8.65
N TYR A 215 3.83 -2.06 -8.01
CA TYR A 215 4.50 -0.97 -8.69
C TYR A 215 5.61 -1.46 -9.61
N ARG A 216 6.47 -2.34 -9.10
CA ARG A 216 7.66 -2.76 -9.84
C ARG A 216 7.35 -3.74 -10.96
N GLY A 217 6.37 -4.63 -10.82
CA GLY A 217 5.98 -5.49 -11.93
C GLY A 217 5.07 -4.81 -12.96
N GLY A 218 4.49 -3.65 -12.64
CA GLY A 218 3.90 -2.72 -13.61
C GLY A 218 4.93 -2.01 -14.51
N ARG A 219 6.15 -1.75 -14.02
CA ARG A 219 7.24 -1.14 -14.81
C ARG A 219 7.83 -2.07 -15.88
N ALA A 220 7.56 -3.37 -15.83
CA ALA A 220 7.99 -4.32 -16.87
C ALA A 220 7.28 -4.13 -18.23
N VAL A 221 6.22 -3.30 -18.30
CA VAL A 221 5.45 -3.04 -19.53
C VAL A 221 6.07 -1.90 -20.38
N GLY A 222 7.13 -1.24 -19.90
CA GLY A 222 7.78 -0.13 -20.59
C GLY A 222 9.02 -0.50 -21.40
N LYS A 223 8.99 -1.55 -22.24
CA LYS A 223 9.91 -1.74 -23.39
C LYS A 223 9.42 -2.88 -24.29
N GLY A 224 8.75 -2.53 -25.39
CA GLY A 224 8.49 -3.45 -26.49
C GLY A 224 7.21 -3.15 -27.25
N THR A 225 7.39 -2.74 -28.51
CA THR A 225 6.42 -2.72 -29.64
C THR A 225 5.41 -1.56 -29.72
N ASP A 226 5.82 -0.42 -30.29
CA ASP A 226 4.97 0.34 -31.24
C ASP A 226 5.41 -0.09 -32.67
N PRO A 227 4.52 -0.62 -33.52
CA PRO A 227 4.85 -0.91 -34.92
C PRO A 227 4.46 0.31 -35.77
N ARG A 228 5.35 1.31 -35.90
CA ARG A 228 5.22 2.33 -36.94
C ARG A 228 6.55 2.60 -37.65
N PRO A 229 6.49 2.87 -38.97
CA PRO A 229 7.59 2.61 -39.88
C PRO A 229 8.66 3.70 -39.83
N ASN A 230 9.88 3.26 -40.12
CA ASN A 230 11.06 4.08 -40.43
C ASN A 230 10.70 5.41 -41.10
N ASN A 231 11.27 6.49 -40.56
CA ASN A 231 12.00 7.44 -41.37
C ASN A 231 13.16 8.00 -40.55
N ASP A 232 14.33 7.92 -41.17
CA ASP A 232 15.63 8.40 -40.69
C ASP A 232 15.62 9.90 -40.34
N VAL A 233 16.53 10.30 -39.44
CA VAL A 233 17.66 11.23 -39.71
C VAL A 233 18.19 11.87 -38.40
N SER A 234 19.40 11.44 -38.02
CA SER A 234 20.51 12.12 -37.31
C SER A 234 20.29 13.04 -36.09
N GLY A 235 21.09 12.82 -35.03
CA GLY A 235 21.66 13.94 -34.24
C GLY A 235 21.92 13.71 -32.74
N SER A 236 23.19 13.44 -32.42
CA SER A 236 23.95 13.79 -31.19
C SER A 236 23.50 13.34 -29.78
N ASP A 237 24.38 12.50 -29.22
CA ASP A 237 24.87 12.37 -27.84
C ASP A 237 24.28 13.23 -26.71
N GLY A 238 23.86 12.53 -25.66
CA GLY A 238 23.67 13.07 -24.31
C GLY A 238 23.59 11.92 -23.30
N GLY A 239 24.65 11.73 -22.52
CA GLY A 239 24.79 10.65 -21.55
C GLY A 239 23.70 10.67 -20.47
N GLY A 240 22.78 9.71 -20.57
CA GLY A 240 21.88 9.32 -19.50
C GLY A 240 22.36 8.01 -18.89
N SER A 241 22.72 8.03 -17.61
CA SER A 241 22.90 6.81 -16.82
C SER A 241 21.64 5.95 -16.95
N PRO A 242 21.73 4.64 -17.28
CA PRO A 242 20.54 3.82 -17.41
C PRO A 242 19.89 3.72 -16.03
N ALA A 243 18.71 4.32 -15.88
CA ALA A 243 17.83 4.00 -14.76
C ALA A 243 17.71 2.47 -14.72
N ALA A 244 18.24 1.86 -13.67
CA ALA A 244 18.19 0.42 -13.48
C ALA A 244 16.72 0.00 -13.60
N GLY A 245 16.42 -0.84 -14.60
CA GLY A 245 15.11 -1.44 -14.72
C GLY A 245 14.79 -2.26 -13.46
N PRO A 246 13.51 -2.63 -13.25
CA PRO A 246 13.17 -3.56 -12.17
C PRO A 246 14.03 -4.84 -12.30
N PRO A 247 14.35 -5.51 -11.17
CA PRO A 247 15.12 -6.74 -11.20
C PRO A 247 14.50 -7.76 -12.16
N SER A 248 15.31 -8.45 -12.95
CA SER A 248 14.85 -9.36 -14.01
C SER A 248 13.97 -10.53 -13.53
N TRP A 249 14.01 -10.84 -12.23
CA TRP A 249 13.17 -11.85 -11.60
C TRP A 249 11.73 -11.38 -11.35
N LEU A 250 11.50 -10.05 -11.37
CA LEU A 250 10.20 -9.44 -11.18
C LEU A 250 9.52 -9.16 -12.52
N GLY A 251 9.35 -10.23 -13.32
CA GLY A 251 8.45 -10.19 -14.49
C GLY A 251 7.06 -9.66 -14.11
N ARG A 252 6.21 -9.36 -15.12
CA ARG A 252 4.83 -8.87 -14.99
C ARG A 252 4.21 -9.19 -13.61
N SER A 253 4.10 -8.23 -12.69
CA SER A 253 3.41 -8.51 -11.42
C SER A 253 1.91 -8.41 -11.66
N ASP A 254 1.27 -9.55 -11.76
CA ASP A 254 -0.16 -9.68 -11.60
C ASP A 254 -0.56 -9.49 -10.12
N LEU A 255 -1.86 -9.42 -9.87
CA LEU A 255 -2.41 -9.30 -8.52
C LEU A 255 -1.99 -10.48 -7.63
N ALA A 256 -1.81 -11.67 -8.20
CA ALA A 256 -1.38 -12.86 -7.48
C ALA A 256 0.02 -12.67 -6.88
N THR A 257 0.97 -12.16 -7.68
CA THR A 257 2.34 -11.90 -7.22
C THR A 257 2.38 -10.79 -6.16
N ALA A 258 1.59 -9.73 -6.34
CA ALA A 258 1.49 -8.65 -5.35
C ALA A 258 0.91 -9.14 -4.02
N GLY A 259 -0.19 -9.90 -4.07
CA GLY A 259 -0.79 -10.51 -2.89
C GLY A 259 0.15 -11.47 -2.17
N ALA A 260 0.88 -12.31 -2.92
CA ALA A 260 1.86 -13.22 -2.34
C ALA A 260 3.01 -12.48 -1.62
N TRP A 261 3.53 -11.40 -2.21
CA TRP A 261 4.54 -10.57 -1.53
C TRP A 261 4.00 -9.88 -0.28
N GLY A 262 2.74 -9.43 -0.31
CA GLY A 262 2.06 -8.94 0.90
C GLY A 262 2.05 -9.99 2.01
N CYS A 263 1.60 -11.21 1.73
CA CYS A 263 1.60 -12.30 2.71
C CYS A 263 3.02 -12.67 3.21
N VAL A 264 4.02 -12.65 2.33
CA VAL A 264 5.42 -12.87 2.72
C VAL A 264 5.88 -11.78 3.68
N ALA A 265 5.65 -10.50 3.39
CA ALA A 265 6.01 -9.41 4.28
C ALA A 265 5.33 -9.50 5.65
N ALA A 266 4.02 -9.79 5.67
CA ALA A 266 3.26 -10.01 6.89
C ALA A 266 3.81 -11.18 7.72
N SER A 267 4.28 -12.26 7.07
CA SER A 267 4.84 -13.42 7.78
C SER A 267 6.14 -13.11 8.52
N PHE A 268 6.99 -12.21 8.01
CA PHE A 268 8.19 -11.78 8.75
C PHE A 268 7.84 -10.84 9.90
N MET A 269 6.90 -9.92 9.67
CA MET A 269 6.38 -9.05 10.74
C MET A 269 5.79 -9.88 11.88
N ALA A 270 5.08 -10.98 11.55
CA ALA A 270 4.45 -11.84 12.54
C ALA A 270 5.43 -12.59 13.46
N GLU A 271 6.69 -12.77 13.03
CA GLU A 271 7.68 -13.63 13.69
C GLU A 271 8.58 -12.91 14.70
N GLU A 272 8.53 -11.59 14.72
CA GLU A 272 9.27 -10.71 15.63
C GLU A 272 8.28 -9.81 16.40
N ARG A 273 8.73 -9.18 17.48
CA ARG A 273 7.89 -8.24 18.26
C ARG A 273 8.08 -6.83 17.70
N GLY A 274 7.00 -6.22 17.22
CA GLY A 274 7.07 -4.99 16.44
C GLY A 274 7.86 -5.15 15.13
N VAL A 275 8.37 -4.04 14.59
CA VAL A 275 9.08 -4.05 13.30
C VAL A 275 10.39 -4.86 13.40
N PRO A 276 10.62 -5.85 12.49
CA PRO A 276 11.83 -6.65 12.51
C PRO A 276 13.10 -5.82 12.44
N LEU A 277 14.07 -6.14 13.31
CA LEU A 277 15.37 -5.46 13.35
C LEU A 277 16.43 -6.16 12.51
N THR A 278 16.15 -7.40 12.10
CA THR A 278 17.02 -8.16 11.20
C THR A 278 17.19 -7.38 9.89
N PRO A 279 18.44 -7.09 9.45
CA PRO A 279 18.66 -6.33 8.22
C PRO A 279 18.00 -6.99 7.02
N ILE A 280 17.28 -6.21 6.21
CA ILE A 280 16.56 -6.70 5.02
C ILE A 280 17.40 -7.60 4.11
N PRO A 281 18.68 -7.31 3.80
CA PRO A 281 19.50 -8.19 2.98
C PRO A 281 19.65 -9.62 3.53
N GLN A 282 19.60 -9.78 4.84
CA GLN A 282 19.67 -11.09 5.51
C GLN A 282 18.34 -11.85 5.43
N LEU A 283 17.22 -11.14 5.27
CA LEU A 283 15.88 -11.72 5.12
C LEU A 283 15.55 -12.13 3.67
N GLN A 284 16.27 -11.58 2.69
CA GLN A 284 15.95 -11.74 1.25
C GLN A 284 15.83 -13.18 0.79
N GLU A 285 16.77 -14.04 1.18
CA GLU A 285 16.78 -15.43 0.73
C GLU A 285 15.56 -16.20 1.28
N ALA A 286 15.24 -16.00 2.56
CA ALA A 286 14.06 -16.59 3.17
C ALA A 286 12.76 -16.04 2.55
N ALA A 287 12.70 -14.74 2.25
CA ALA A 287 11.54 -14.11 1.63
C ALA A 287 11.28 -14.66 0.23
N ARG A 288 12.33 -14.83 -0.60
CA ARG A 288 12.21 -15.45 -1.92
C ARG A 288 11.73 -16.90 -1.84
N ARG A 289 12.25 -17.66 -0.87
CA ARG A 289 11.80 -19.03 -0.65
C ARG A 289 10.31 -19.08 -0.32
N ARG A 290 9.85 -18.28 0.66
CA ARG A 290 8.42 -18.19 1.03
C ARG A 290 7.56 -17.79 -0.16
N LEU A 291 8.00 -16.84 -0.99
CA LEU A 291 7.29 -16.46 -2.21
C LEU A 291 7.17 -17.63 -3.19
N LEU A 292 8.27 -18.32 -3.50
CA LEU A 292 8.28 -19.43 -4.46
C LEU A 292 7.42 -20.61 -4.00
N GLU A 293 7.34 -20.86 -2.69
CA GLU A 293 6.45 -21.85 -2.09
C GLU A 293 4.97 -21.41 -2.09
N LEU A 294 4.72 -20.11 -1.97
CA LEU A 294 3.38 -19.55 -1.89
C LEU A 294 2.70 -19.38 -3.25
N LEU A 295 3.44 -18.92 -4.28
CA LEU A 295 2.89 -18.59 -5.60
C LEU A 295 2.06 -19.72 -6.23
N PRO A 296 2.49 -21.00 -6.24
CA PRO A 296 1.71 -22.09 -6.81
C PRO A 296 0.38 -22.35 -6.10
N ARG A 297 0.17 -21.78 -4.91
CA ARG A 297 -1.00 -21.97 -4.06
C ARG A 297 -1.99 -20.79 -4.16
N VAL A 298 -1.64 -19.72 -4.86
CA VAL A 298 -2.54 -18.59 -5.12
C VAL A 298 -3.62 -19.04 -6.10
N ARG A 299 -4.88 -18.73 -5.81
CA ARG A 299 -6.03 -19.11 -6.64
C ARG A 299 -6.70 -17.86 -7.18
N ALA A 300 -6.93 -17.81 -8.48
CA ALA A 300 -7.90 -16.87 -9.04
C ALA A 300 -9.30 -17.30 -8.61
N LEU A 301 -10.13 -16.34 -8.23
CA LEU A 301 -11.54 -16.53 -7.91
C LEU A 301 -12.38 -15.79 -8.97
N GLU A 302 -13.45 -16.44 -9.42
CA GLU A 302 -14.47 -15.75 -10.19
C GLU A 302 -15.57 -15.31 -9.23
N LEU A 303 -15.64 -14.00 -8.98
CA LEU A 303 -16.75 -13.41 -8.23
C LEU A 303 -17.73 -12.77 -9.23
N SER A 304 -18.97 -13.26 -9.24
CA SER A 304 -20.02 -12.69 -10.09
C SER A 304 -20.69 -11.51 -9.36
N LEU A 305 -20.48 -10.30 -9.89
CA LEU A 305 -21.30 -9.15 -9.51
C LEU A 305 -22.67 -9.33 -10.16
N ALA A 306 -23.73 -9.38 -9.36
CA ALA A 306 -25.09 -9.32 -9.90
C ALA A 306 -25.24 -8.04 -10.74
N PRO A 307 -25.93 -8.08 -11.90
CA PRO A 307 -26.12 -6.89 -12.74
C PRO A 307 -26.79 -5.80 -11.91
N ARG A 308 -26.20 -4.59 -11.89
CA ARG A 308 -26.84 -3.41 -11.28
C ARG A 308 -28.22 -3.23 -11.92
N ALA A 309 -29.26 -3.13 -11.08
CA ALA A 309 -30.55 -2.64 -11.55
C ALA A 309 -30.35 -1.27 -12.22
N PRO A 310 -30.99 -0.98 -13.36
CA PRO A 310 -30.87 0.31 -14.00
C PRO A 310 -31.36 1.38 -13.02
N HIS A 311 -30.45 2.26 -12.59
CA HIS A 311 -30.82 3.51 -11.95
C HIS A 311 -31.27 4.48 -13.04
N ASP A 312 -32.46 5.05 -12.87
CA ASP A 312 -32.95 6.21 -13.63
C ASP A 312 -32.11 7.44 -13.26
N ASP A 313 -30.94 7.60 -13.87
CA ASP A 313 -30.11 8.80 -13.73
C ASP A 313 -29.92 9.46 -15.10
N ASP A 314 -30.85 10.36 -15.45
CA ASP A 314 -30.81 11.23 -16.63
C ASP A 314 -30.13 12.60 -16.32
N GLU A 315 -29.12 12.61 -15.46
CA GLU A 315 -28.31 13.80 -15.21
C GLU A 315 -26.82 13.50 -15.42
N ARG A 316 -26.31 13.91 -16.59
CA ARG A 316 -24.87 13.96 -16.88
C ARG A 316 -24.22 15.12 -16.13
N PRO A 317 -23.10 14.90 -15.40
CA PRO A 317 -22.12 15.93 -15.16
C PRO A 317 -20.93 15.78 -16.12
N ASP A 318 -20.33 16.93 -16.41
CA ASP A 318 -19.31 17.18 -17.43
C ASP A 318 -18.10 16.23 -17.45
N ALA A 319 -17.70 15.91 -18.68
CA ALA A 319 -16.54 15.11 -19.02
C ALA A 319 -15.24 15.91 -18.85
N ALA A 320 -14.53 15.70 -17.75
CA ALA A 320 -13.09 15.99 -17.65
C ALA A 320 -12.41 15.22 -16.51
N ALA A 321 -12.11 13.93 -16.72
CA ALA A 321 -10.97 13.17 -16.18
C ALA A 321 -11.24 11.65 -16.28
N SER A 322 -11.05 11.07 -17.46
CA SER A 322 -11.13 9.61 -17.65
C SER A 322 -9.79 9.08 -18.16
N GLY A 323 -8.90 8.74 -17.22
CA GLY A 323 -7.95 7.65 -17.42
C GLY A 323 -8.56 6.34 -16.89
N PRO A 324 -8.13 5.15 -17.35
CA PRO A 324 -8.68 3.89 -16.89
C PRO A 324 -8.20 3.62 -15.46
N GLY A 325 -8.98 4.05 -14.46
CA GLY A 325 -8.71 3.80 -13.05
C GLY A 325 -9.41 2.53 -12.58
N ASN A 326 -8.76 1.38 -12.74
CA ASN A 326 -9.22 0.15 -12.08
C ASN A 326 -8.80 0.21 -10.61
N LEU A 327 -9.77 0.37 -9.71
CA LEU A 327 -9.54 0.22 -8.27
C LEU A 327 -9.22 -1.25 -7.97
N ARG A 328 -8.14 -1.49 -7.22
CA ARG A 328 -7.71 -2.83 -6.80
C ARG A 328 -7.98 -2.96 -5.31
N CYS A 329 -8.80 -3.94 -4.91
CA CYS A 329 -9.11 -4.21 -3.52
C CYS A 329 -8.34 -5.45 -3.05
N SER A 330 -7.78 -5.39 -1.84
CA SER A 330 -7.22 -6.55 -1.15
C SER A 330 -7.91 -6.66 0.20
N VAL A 331 -8.53 -7.80 0.49
CA VAL A 331 -9.04 -8.10 1.84
C VAL A 331 -8.03 -9.05 2.48
N GLN A 332 -7.54 -8.70 3.67
CA GLN A 332 -6.50 -9.42 4.41
C GLN A 332 -7.08 -10.23 5.56
#